data_AF-A0AA37AEA1-F1
#
_entry.id   AF-A0AA37AEA1-F1
#
_cell.length_a   1.000
_cell.length_b   1.000
_cell.length_c   1.000
_cell.angle_alpha   90.00
_cell.angle_beta   90.00
_cell.angle_gamma   90.00
#
_symmetry.space_group_name_H-M   'P 1'
#
loop_
_entity.id
_entity.type
_entity.pdbx_description
1 polymer ?
#
loop_
_entity_poly.entity_id
_entity_poly.type
_entity_poly.pdbx_seq_one_letter_code
_entity_poly.pdbx_strand_id
1 'polypeptide(L)' 'MRKNEKITALYERLSRDDFGKDDDQQRESNSISNQKAMLEEFAARQGFTNIVHFTDDGISGTCFAEVR' A
#
# COMPACT_ATOMS: atom_id res chain seq x y z
N MET A 1 -9.50 -7.93 -23.82
CA MET A 1 -9.40 -7.27 -22.50
C MET A 1 -10.67 -6.43 -22.30
N ARG A 2 -11.48 -6.72 -21.29
CA ARG A 2 -12.71 -5.95 -21.00
C ARG A 2 -12.29 -4.61 -20.38
N LYS A 3 -12.43 -3.51 -21.13
CA LYS A 3 -11.95 -2.16 -20.78
C LYS A 3 -12.70 -1.46 -19.62
N ASN A 4 -13.60 -2.14 -18.91
CA ASN A 4 -14.56 -1.51 -17.98
C ASN A 4 -14.77 -2.26 -16.66
N GLU A 5 -13.92 -3.23 -16.30
CA GLU A 5 -13.98 -3.81 -14.95
C GLU A 5 -13.45 -2.79 -13.94
N LYS A 6 -14.34 -2.32 -13.06
CA LYS A 6 -13.96 -1.45 -11.95
C LYS A 6 -13.07 -2.26 -11.00
N ILE A 7 -11.95 -1.65 -10.61
CA ILE A 7 -11.06 -2.20 -9.59
C ILE A 7 -11.39 -1.57 -8.23
N THR A 8 -11.16 -2.32 -7.18
CA THR A 8 -11.16 -1.82 -5.81
C THR A 8 -9.73 -1.56 -5.41
N ALA A 9 -9.32 -0.28 -5.38
CA ALA A 9 -7.97 0.10 -4.97
C ALA A 9 -7.88 0.16 -3.45
N LEU A 10 -6.99 -0.66 -2.86
CA LEU A 10 -6.60 -0.58 -1.45
C LEU A 10 -5.24 0.12 -1.40
N TYR A 11 -5.14 1.17 -0.58
CA TYR A 11 -3.94 1.99 -0.48
C TYR A 11 -3.37 1.90 0.92
N GLU A 12 -2.11 1.48 1.02
CA GLU A 12 -1.34 1.39 2.26
C GLU A 12 -0.17 2.36 2.21
N ARG A 13 0.18 2.96 3.36
CA ARG A 13 1.35 3.85 3.44
C ARG A 13 2.17 3.53 4.68
N LEU A 14 3.49 3.60 4.54
CA LEU A 14 4.39 3.49 5.69
C LEU A 14 4.19 4.64 6.66
N SER A 15 4.24 4.31 7.96
CA SER A 15 4.12 5.30 9.01
C SER A 15 5.44 6.09 9.09
N ARG A 16 5.37 7.42 9.17
CA ARG A 16 6.57 8.27 9.24
C ARG A 16 7.39 8.04 10.51
N ASP A 17 6.77 7.51 11.55
CA ASP A 17 7.39 7.27 12.85
C ASP A 17 8.24 5.99 12.88
N ASP A 18 8.14 5.12 11.86
CA ASP A 18 9.00 3.94 11.72
C ASP A 18 10.40 4.29 11.17
N PHE A 19 10.67 5.53 10.75
CA PHE A 19 12.01 6.04 10.40
C PHE A 19 12.86 6.41 11.64
N GLY A 20 12.36 6.09 12.84
CA GLY A 20 13.01 6.37 14.11
C GLY A 20 14.12 5.38 14.41
N LYS A 21 15.30 5.65 13.85
CA LYS A 21 16.65 5.22 14.26
C LYS A 21 16.72 3.89 15.02
N ASP A 22 17.21 2.89 14.31
CA ASP A 22 18.02 1.76 14.78
C ASP A 22 17.39 0.35 14.69
N ASP A 23 16.20 0.16 14.09
CA ASP A 23 15.69 -1.18 13.73
C ASP A 23 14.68 -1.14 12.55
N ASP A 24 15.07 -0.45 11.46
CA ASP A 24 14.13 0.07 10.44
C ASP A 24 13.52 -0.99 9.48
N GLN A 25 14.05 -2.20 9.34
CA GLN A 25 13.52 -3.16 8.33
C GLN A 25 12.37 -4.06 8.82
N GLN A 26 12.31 -4.38 10.12
CA GLN A 26 11.30 -5.32 10.63
C GLN A 26 10.00 -4.64 11.09
N ARG A 27 10.07 -3.37 11.52
CA ARG A 27 8.87 -2.61 11.92
C ARG A 27 8.01 -2.16 10.74
N GLU A 28 8.65 -1.68 9.67
CA GLU A 28 7.96 -1.31 8.41
C GLU A 28 7.13 -2.48 7.84
N SER A 29 7.75 -3.68 7.80
CA SER A 29 7.12 -4.90 7.30
C SER A 29 5.87 -5.29 8.10
N ASN A 30 5.88 -5.08 9.43
CA ASN A 30 4.73 -5.40 10.29
C ASN A 30 3.58 -4.41 10.09
N SER A 31 3.87 -3.12 9.93
CA SER A 31 2.84 -2.08 9.77
C SER A 31 2.09 -2.21 8.44
N ILE A 32 2.79 -2.41 7.32
CA ILE A 32 2.17 -2.59 6.01
C ILE A 32 1.38 -3.90 5.92
N SER A 33 1.94 -5.00 6.42
CA SER A 33 1.25 -6.30 6.36
C SER A 33 -0.05 -6.28 7.15
N ASN A 34 -0.07 -5.61 8.32
CA ASN A 34 -1.29 -5.44 9.10
C ASN A 34 -2.31 -4.54 8.39
N GLN A 35 -1.87 -3.44 7.76
CA GLN A 35 -2.75 -2.56 6.98
C GLN A 35 -3.41 -3.31 5.81
N LYS A 36 -2.63 -4.11 5.05
CA LYS A 36 -3.15 -4.94 3.95
C LYS A 36 -4.21 -5.91 4.44
N ALA A 37 -3.91 -6.67 5.50
CA ALA A 37 -4.84 -7.64 6.06
C ALA A 37 -6.18 -6.99 6.49
N MET A 38 -6.13 -5.83 7.15
CA MET A 38 -7.34 -5.11 7.56
C MET A 38 -8.17 -4.61 6.36
N LEU A 39 -7.51 -4.08 5.33
CA LEU A 39 -8.19 -3.58 4.13
C LEU A 39 -8.78 -4.71 3.30
N GLU A 40 -8.07 -5.84 3.16
CA GLU A 40 -8.57 -7.05 2.50
C GLU A 40 -9.77 -7.63 3.25
N GLU A 41 -9.69 -7.73 4.58
CA GLU A 41 -10.79 -8.23 5.40
C GLU A 41 -12.04 -7.35 5.26
N PHE A 42 -11.86 -6.02 5.30
CA PHE A 42 -12.95 -5.09 5.06
C PHE A 42 -13.55 -5.26 3.67
N ALA A 43 -12.70 -5.35 2.64
CA ALA A 43 -13.14 -5.52 1.26
C ALA A 43 -13.90 -6.85 1.06
N ALA A 44 -13.42 -7.93 1.66
CA ALA A 44 -14.07 -9.24 1.65
C ALA A 44 -15.43 -9.19 2.35
N ARG A 45 -15.53 -8.55 3.52
CA ARG A 45 -16.80 -8.40 4.26
C ARG A 45 -17.83 -7.55 3.51
N GLN A 46 -17.39 -6.56 2.73
CA GLN A 46 -18.26 -5.72 1.91
C GLN A 46 -18.56 -6.32 0.52
N GLY A 47 -17.94 -7.45 0.16
CA GLY A 47 -18.11 -8.10 -1.13
C GLY A 47 -17.43 -7.37 -2.29
N PHE A 48 -16.42 -6.54 -2.01
CA PHE A 48 -15.61 -5.92 -3.05
C PHE A 48 -14.75 -6.96 -3.76
N THR A 49 -14.72 -6.87 -5.07
CA THR A 49 -13.93 -7.74 -5.95
C THR A 49 -12.92 -6.91 -6.74
N ASN A 50 -12.04 -7.56 -7.50
CA ASN A 50 -10.98 -6.90 -8.27
C ASN A 50 -10.09 -5.99 -7.41
N ILE A 51 -9.64 -6.53 -6.27
CA ILE A 51 -8.81 -5.82 -5.30
C ILE A 51 -7.40 -5.61 -5.87
N VAL A 52 -6.89 -4.38 -5.79
CA VAL A 52 -5.54 -3.99 -6.19
C VAL A 52 -4.89 -3.20 -5.06
N HIS A 53 -3.73 -3.65 -4.60
CA HIS A 53 -2.97 -2.99 -3.53
C HIS A 53 -1.99 -1.96 -4.10
N PHE A 54 -1.95 -0.79 -3.47
CA PHE A 54 -1.01 0.29 -3.74
C PHE A 54 -0.29 0.64 -2.44
N THR A 55 0.99 0.30 -2.36
CA THR A 55 1.80 0.57 -1.18
C THR A 55 2.74 1.74 -1.46
N ASP A 56 2.65 2.79 -0.65
CA ASP A 56 3.57 3.93 -0.65
C ASP A 56 4.54 3.79 0.51
N ASP A 57 5.80 3.51 0.20
CA ASP A 57 6.89 3.37 1.17
C ASP A 57 7.50 4.73 1.56
N GLY A 58 6.94 5.84 1.08
CA GLY A 58 7.42 7.18 1.36
C GLY A 58 8.75 7.55 0.66
N ILE A 59 9.32 6.66 -0.17
CA ILE A 59 10.57 6.89 -0.91
C ILE A 59 10.29 7.39 -2.35
N SER A 60 9.07 7.24 -2.85
CA SER A 60 8.74 7.54 -4.27
C SER A 60 8.35 9.00 -4.58
N GLY A 61 8.39 9.91 -3.61
CA GLY A 61 8.11 11.34 -3.80
C GLY A 61 9.24 12.16 -4.43
N THR A 62 10.43 11.59 -4.67
CA THR A 62 11.61 12.32 -5.18
C THR A 62 12.18 11.80 -6.49
N CYS A 63 11.61 10.76 -7.09
CA CYS A 63 12.05 10.26 -8.40
C CYS A 63 11.01 10.53 -9.49
N PHE A 64 10.71 11.80 -9.74
CA PHE A 64 10.47 12.23 -11.13
C PHE A 64 11.85 12.19 -11.80
N ALA A 65 12.27 11.00 -12.24
CA ALA A 65 13.43 10.87 -13.11
C ALA A 65 13.08 11.61 -14.40
N GLU A 66 13.62 12.81 -14.52
CA GLU A 66 13.74 13.65 -15.71
C GLU A 66 13.46 12.86 -17.00
N VAL A 67 12.35 13.16 -17.66
CA VAL A 67 12.12 12.73 -19.04
C VAL A 67 13.13 13.50 -19.88
N ARG A 68 14.20 12.82 -20.31
CA ARG A 68 15.13 13.32 -21.31
C ARG A 68 14.96 12.56 -22.61
#